data_AF-A0A397CMQ2-F1
#
_entry.id   AF-A0A397CMQ2-F1
#
_cell.length_a   1.000
_cell.length_b   1.000
_cell.length_c   1.000
_cell.angle_alpha   90.00
_cell.angle_beta   90.00
_cell.angle_gamma   90.00
#
_symmetry.space_group_name_H-M   'P 1'
#
loop_
_entity.id
_entity.type
_entity.pdbx_description
1 polymer ?
#
loop_
_entity_poly.entity_id
_entity_poly.type
_entity_poly.pdbx_seq_one_letter_code
_entity_poly.pdbx_strand_id
1 'polypeptide(L)'
;MDETSFFYCLSPHRSITRHRVPGTKKSKKRITLALTTNADGSDVIDSLFIGTAVQPRCFNRQTGQELGFDYHESKKAWMNGAIFNTYLHALNDRMVSENRKVLMLVDNAPPNKA
;
A
#
# COMPACT_ATOMS: atom_id res chain seq x y z
N MET A 1 -9.87 -5.96 3.79
CA MET A 1 -8.69 -5.21 3.35
C MET A 1 -7.52 -6.16 3.36
N ASP A 2 -6.64 -6.03 2.38
CA ASP A 2 -5.39 -6.77 2.35
C ASP A 2 -4.24 -5.86 1.87
N GLU A 3 -3.03 -6.19 2.29
CA GLU A 3 -1.81 -5.46 1.94
C GLU A 3 -0.96 -6.25 0.95
N THR A 4 -0.46 -5.57 -0.08
CA THR A 4 0.47 -6.17 -1.03
C THR A 4 1.67 -5.26 -1.30
N SER A 5 2.84 -5.87 -1.54
CA SER A 5 4.07 -5.13 -1.85
C SER A 5 4.36 -5.20 -3.35
N PHE A 6 4.41 -4.05 -4.01
CA PHE A 6 4.87 -3.92 -5.39
C PHE A 6 6.37 -3.62 -5.46
N PHE A 7 7.16 -4.61 -5.87
CA PHE A 7 8.62 -4.48 -5.99
C PHE A 7 9.07 -4.03 -7.38
N TYR A 8 8.99 -2.72 -7.64
CA TYR A 8 9.24 -2.12 -8.96
C TYR A 8 10.69 -2.23 -9.49
N CYS A 9 11.65 -2.62 -8.66
CA CYS A 9 13.04 -2.89 -9.08
C CYS A 9 13.42 -4.38 -9.00
N LEU A 10 12.46 -5.28 -8.81
CA LEU A 10 12.73 -6.70 -8.66
C LEU A 10 13.12 -7.31 -10.01
N SER A 11 14.28 -7.98 -10.05
CA SER A 11 14.66 -8.77 -11.22
C SER A 11 13.81 -10.05 -11.32
N PRO A 12 13.55 -10.56 -12.54
CA PRO A 12 12.89 -11.84 -12.73
C PRO A 12 13.58 -12.97 -11.95
N HIS A 13 12.79 -13.94 -11.48
CA HIS A 13 13.34 -15.04 -10.67
C HIS A 13 14.36 -15.89 -11.43
N ARG A 14 14.15 -16.06 -12.74
CA ARG A 14 15.05 -16.78 -13.64
C ARG A 14 15.52 -15.82 -14.72
N SER A 15 16.83 -15.84 -14.97
CA SER A 15 17.43 -15.13 -16.10
C SER A 15 17.77 -16.15 -17.18
N ILE A 16 17.48 -15.84 -18.44
CA ILE A 16 17.95 -16.63 -19.58
C ILE A 16 19.35 -16.11 -19.91
N THR A 17 20.38 -16.90 -19.61
CA THR A 17 21.77 -16.50 -19.82
C THR A 17 22.51 -17.60 -20.59
N ARG A 18 23.40 -17.20 -21.51
CA ARG A 18 24.27 -18.12 -22.25
C ARG A 18 25.47 -18.58 -21.41
N HIS A 19 25.82 -17.81 -20.38
CA HIS A 19 26.93 -18.07 -19.48
C HIS A 19 26.44 -18.05 -18.03
N ARG A 20 27.17 -18.71 -17.13
CA ARG A 20 26.89 -18.69 -15.69
C ARG A 20 27.07 -17.27 -15.15
N VAL A 21 25.99 -16.69 -14.62
CA VAL A 21 26.01 -15.38 -13.96
C VAL A 21 26.04 -15.59 -12.44
N PRO A 22 26.92 -14.90 -11.69
CA PRO A 22 26.89 -14.92 -10.24
C PRO A 22 25.54 -14.46 -9.69
N GLY A 23 25.14 -14.99 -8.52
CA GLY A 23 23.89 -14.59 -7.88
C GLY A 23 23.89 -13.10 -7.52
N THR A 24 22.88 -12.37 -7.95
CA THR A 24 22.71 -10.94 -7.61
C THR A 24 21.71 -10.77 -6.47
N LYS A 25 21.98 -9.82 -5.57
CA LYS A 25 21.04 -9.48 -4.49
C LYS A 25 19.81 -8.79 -5.10
N LYS A 26 18.64 -9.39 -4.90
CA LYS A 26 17.37 -8.82 -5.35
C LYS A 26 17.10 -7.47 -4.69
N SER A 27 16.73 -6.47 -5.48
CA SER A 27 16.26 -5.19 -4.96
C SER A 27 14.97 -5.40 -4.16
N LYS A 28 14.94 -4.86 -2.94
CA LYS A 28 13.74 -4.85 -2.08
C LYS A 28 13.03 -3.49 -2.09
N LYS A 29 13.35 -2.63 -3.05
CA LYS A 29 12.62 -1.37 -3.26
C LYS A 29 11.18 -1.72 -3.62
N ARG A 30 10.24 -1.14 -2.87
CA ARG A 30 8.82 -1.43 -2.98
C ARG A 30 7.97 -0.22 -2.68
N ILE A 31 6.73 -0.30 -3.13
CA ILE A 31 5.60 0.48 -2.65
C ILE A 31 4.63 -0.55 -2.08
N THR A 32 4.10 -0.31 -0.88
CA THR A 32 3.03 -1.16 -0.33
C THR A 32 1.69 -0.54 -0.71
N LEU A 33 0.76 -1.38 -1.12
CA LEU A 33 -0.61 -1.01 -1.45
C LEU A 33 -1.53 -1.69 -0.45
N ALA A 34 -2.45 -0.91 0.11
CA ALA A 34 -3.57 -1.41 0.88
C ALA A 34 -4.83 -1.31 0.02
N LEU A 35 -5.47 -2.46 -0.20
CA LEU A 35 -6.65 -2.58 -1.05
C LEU A 35 -7.84 -3.03 -0.19
N THR A 36 -8.98 -2.38 -0.38
CA THR A 36 -10.22 -2.72 0.34
C THR A 36 -11.40 -2.70 -0.61
N THR A 37 -12.19 -3.77 -0.53
CA THR A 37 -13.43 -3.91 -1.30
C THR A 37 -14.44 -4.71 -0.50
N ASN A 38 -15.72 -4.60 -0.85
CA ASN A 38 -16.80 -5.42 -0.32
C ASN A 38 -16.80 -6.84 -0.90
N ALA A 39 -17.64 -7.72 -0.36
CA ALA A 39 -17.64 -9.14 -0.67
C ALA A 39 -17.92 -9.47 -2.14
N ASP A 40 -18.76 -8.67 -2.81
CA ASP A 40 -19.14 -8.79 -4.22
C ASP A 40 -18.29 -7.91 -5.16
N GLY A 41 -17.39 -7.08 -4.62
CA GLY A 41 -16.47 -6.26 -5.39
C GLY A 41 -17.07 -5.01 -6.05
N SER A 42 -18.33 -4.67 -5.75
CA SER A 42 -19.04 -3.51 -6.32
C SER A 42 -18.61 -2.17 -5.74
N ASP A 43 -18.07 -2.16 -4.52
CA ASP A 43 -17.56 -1.00 -3.81
C ASP A 43 -16.07 -1.22 -3.52
N VAL A 44 -15.23 -0.55 -4.30
CA VAL A 44 -13.78 -0.55 -4.14
C VAL A 44 -13.38 0.79 -3.58
N ILE A 45 -12.71 0.77 -2.42
CA ILE A 45 -12.16 1.98 -1.82
C ILE A 45 -10.85 2.32 -2.52
N ASP A 46 -10.59 3.61 -2.70
CA ASP A 46 -9.33 4.09 -3.28
C ASP A 46 -8.13 3.47 -2.55
N SER A 47 -7.14 3.08 -3.35
CA SER A 47 -5.97 2.37 -2.85
C SER A 47 -5.10 3.30 -2.02
N LEU A 48 -4.71 2.84 -0.84
CA LEU A 48 -3.72 3.50 -0.01
C LEU A 48 -2.31 3.06 -0.45
N PHE A 49 -1.46 4.01 -0.78
CA PHE A 49 -0.07 3.80 -1.18
C PHE A 49 0.88 4.15 -0.05
N ILE A 50 1.84 3.28 0.23
CA ILE A 50 2.87 3.51 1.25
C ILE A 50 4.26 3.39 0.64
N GLY A 51 4.99 4.50 0.62
CA GLY A 51 6.36 4.56 0.16
C GLY A 51 7.36 4.88 1.27
N THR A 52 8.64 5.03 0.90
CA THR A 52 9.70 5.39 1.87
C THR A 52 9.95 6.88 1.97
N ALA A 53 9.67 7.63 0.91
CA ALA A 53 9.94 9.06 0.84
C ALA A 53 8.65 9.82 1.10
N VAL A 54 8.69 10.89 1.89
CA VAL A 54 7.55 11.81 2.06
C VAL A 54 7.07 12.31 0.70
N GLN A 55 8.03 12.68 -0.17
CA GLN A 55 7.77 13.18 -1.50
C GLN A 55 8.68 12.48 -2.52
N PRO A 56 8.20 11.40 -3.18
CA PRO A 56 8.93 10.73 -4.24
C PRO A 56 9.35 11.71 -5.34
N ARG A 57 10.56 11.54 -5.89
CA ARG A 57 11.06 12.43 -6.97
C ARG A 57 10.17 12.45 -8.21
N CYS A 58 9.47 11.35 -8.49
CA CYS A 58 8.51 11.27 -9.60
C CYS A 58 7.25 12.12 -9.38
N PHE A 59 6.99 12.63 -8.18
CA PHE A 59 5.86 13.52 -7.91
C PHE A 59 6.14 14.96 -8.33
N ASN A 60 7.32 15.28 -8.88
CA ASN A 60 7.65 16.63 -9.38
C ASN A 60 7.36 17.76 -8.38
N ARG A 61 7.69 17.54 -7.10
CA ARG A 61 7.43 18.47 -5.98
C ARG A 61 5.94 18.68 -5.63
N GLN A 62 5.08 17.77 -6.08
CA GLN A 62 3.69 17.69 -5.63
C GLN A 62 3.54 16.65 -4.50
N THR A 63 2.50 16.79 -3.68
CA THR A 63 2.13 15.77 -2.69
C THR A 63 1.35 14.63 -3.35
N GLY A 64 1.19 13.49 -2.66
CA GLY A 64 0.33 12.43 -3.15
C GLY A 64 -1.12 12.89 -3.33
N GLN A 65 -1.63 13.67 -2.38
CA GLN A 65 -2.98 14.22 -2.42
C GLN A 65 -3.20 15.17 -3.60
N GLU A 66 -2.22 16.03 -3.93
CA GLU A 66 -2.27 16.89 -5.13
C GLU A 66 -2.30 16.08 -6.44
N LEU A 67 -1.77 14.86 -6.42
CA LEU A 67 -1.82 13.92 -7.53
C LEU A 67 -3.05 13.00 -7.48
N GLY A 68 -3.92 13.13 -6.48
CA GLY A 68 -5.11 12.30 -6.30
C GLY A 68 -4.85 10.92 -5.69
N PHE A 69 -3.70 10.73 -5.04
CA PHE A 69 -3.35 9.49 -4.35
C PHE A 69 -3.46 9.65 -2.83
N ASP A 70 -4.09 8.69 -2.17
CA ASP A 70 -3.90 8.47 -0.75
C ASP A 70 -2.50 7.88 -0.52
N TYR A 71 -1.54 8.75 -0.19
CA TYR A 71 -0.13 8.38 -0.08
C TYR A 71 0.41 8.71 1.31
N HIS A 72 1.03 7.71 1.92
CA HIS A 72 1.74 7.83 3.18
C HIS A 72 3.19 7.37 3.02
N GLU A 73 4.05 7.85 3.92
CA GLU A 73 5.42 7.39 4.02
C GLU A 73 5.70 6.61 5.31
N SER A 74 6.59 5.62 5.22
CA SER A 74 7.19 5.02 6.40
C SER A 74 8.62 4.54 6.10
N LYS A 75 9.46 4.46 7.12
CA LYS A 75 10.89 4.10 6.95
C LYS A 75 11.13 2.83 6.14
N LYS A 76 10.19 1.87 6.17
CA LYS A 76 10.29 0.58 5.46
C LYS A 76 9.31 0.43 4.29
N ALA A 77 8.53 1.47 3.99
CA ALA A 77 7.37 1.42 3.10
C ALA A 77 6.40 0.30 3.49
N TRP A 78 6.11 0.19 4.79
CA TRP A 78 5.18 -0.76 5.39
C TRP A 78 4.05 -0.04 6.10
N MET A 79 2.91 -0.71 6.23
CA MET A 79 1.85 -0.27 7.13
C MET A 79 2.35 -0.23 8.57
N ASN A 80 1.87 0.76 9.31
CA ASN A 80 2.04 0.87 10.75
C ASN A 80 0.69 1.28 11.36
N GLY A 81 0.56 1.15 12.69
CA GLY A 81 -0.71 1.43 13.36
C GLY A 81 -1.21 2.87 13.16
N ALA A 82 -0.33 3.85 13.03
CA ALA A 82 -0.74 5.24 12.78
C ALA A 82 -1.39 5.40 11.39
N ILE A 83 -0.75 4.86 10.34
CA ILE A 83 -1.29 4.86 8.98
C ILE A 83 -2.60 4.07 8.93
N PHE A 84 -2.64 2.89 9.56
CA PHE A 84 -3.84 2.05 9.62
C PHE A 84 -5.01 2.77 10.32
N ASN A 85 -4.76 3.44 11.44
CA ASN A 85 -5.78 4.19 12.16
C ASN A 85 -6.29 5.39 11.37
N THR A 86 -5.40 6.13 10.69
CA THR A 86 -5.81 7.22 9.79
C THR A 86 -6.72 6.69 8.68
N TYR A 87 -6.33 5.58 8.06
CA TYR A 87 -7.13 4.92 7.03
C TYR A 87 -8.50 4.46 7.57
N LEU A 88 -8.52 3.85 8.76
CA LEU A 88 -9.74 3.35 9.39
C LEU A 88 -10.71 4.48 9.75
N HIS A 89 -10.21 5.61 10.25
CA HIS A 89 -11.02 6.78 10.54
C HIS A 89 -11.63 7.36 9.26
N ALA A 90 -10.83 7.55 8.20
CA ALA A 90 -11.33 8.04 6.92
C ALA A 90 -12.41 7.12 6.33
N LEU A 91 -12.19 5.80 6.41
CA LEU A 91 -13.17 4.81 5.98
C LEU A 91 -14.45 4.89 6.81
N ASN A 92 -14.34 4.99 8.14
CA ASN A 92 -15.49 5.10 9.03
C ASN A 92 -16.29 6.38 8.74
N ASP A 93 -15.63 7.51 8.54
CA ASP A 93 -16.29 8.78 8.23
C ASP A 93 -17.10 8.70 6.93
N ARG A 94 -16.51 8.09 5.89
CA ARG A 94 -17.21 7.79 4.63
C ARG A 94 -18.45 6.91 4.89
N MET A 95 -18.31 5.81 5.61
CA MET A 95 -19.42 4.88 5.87
C MET A 95 -20.53 5.53 6.69
N VAL A 96 -20.19 6.36 7.68
CA VAL A 96 -21.16 7.13 8.46
C VAL A 96 -21.89 8.14 7.58
N SER A 97 -21.19 8.86 6.69
CA SER A 97 -21.81 9.80 5.75
C SER A 97 -22.79 9.12 4.79
N GLU A 98 -22.52 7.87 4.43
CA GLU A 98 -23.38 7.04 3.58
C GLU A 98 -24.48 6.32 4.39
N ASN A 99 -24.55 6.54 5.71
CA ASN A 99 -25.44 5.85 6.66
C ASN A 99 -25.34 4.31 6.59
N ARG A 100 -24.12 3.80 6.41
CA ARG A 100 -23.80 2.37 6.32
C ARG A 100 -23.14 1.88 7.61
N LYS A 101 -23.50 0.67 8.01
CA LYS A 101 -22.78 -0.09 9.04
C LYS A 101 -22.05 -1.23 8.34
N VAL A 102 -20.74 -1.29 8.51
CA VAL A 102 -19.88 -2.26 7.84
C VAL A 102 -19.05 -3.03 8.84
N LEU A 103 -18.70 -4.27 8.47
CA LEU A 103 -17.69 -5.06 9.15
C LEU A 103 -16.49 -5.16 8.22
N MET A 104 -15.33 -4.71 8.69
CA MET A 104 -14.09 -4.80 7.95
C MET A 104 -13.32 -6.06 8.38
N LEU A 105 -12.96 -6.89 7.41
CA LEU A 105 -12.12 -8.06 7.64
C LEU A 105 -10.66 -7.70 7.33
N VAL A 106 -9.77 -7.98 8.28
CA VAL A 106 -8.32 -7.73 8.21
C VAL A 106 -7.56 -8.94 8.75
N ASP A 107 -6.31 -9.11 8.33
CA ASP A 107 -5.44 -10.17 8.85
C ASP A 107 -4.96 -9.87 10.28
N ASN A 108 -4.41 -10.88 10.95
CA ASN A 108 -3.93 -10.77 12.33
C ASN A 108 -2.51 -10.15 12.39
N ALA A 109 -2.33 -9.00 11.74
CA ALA A 109 -1.05 -8.27 11.71
C ALA A 109 -0.91 -7.29 12.90
N PRO A 110 0.31 -6.98 13.36
CA PRO A 110 0.53 -6.03 14.44
C PRO A 110 -0.10 -4.63 14.24
N PRO A 111 -0.06 -4.01 13.04
CA PRO A 111 -0.72 -2.73 12.79
C PRO A 111 -2.23 -2.76 13.01
N ASN A 112 -2.88 -3.91 12.78
CA ASN A 112 -4.34 -4.07 12.81
C ASN A 112 -4.89 -4.27 14.23
N LYS A 113 -4.02 -4.29 15.24
CA LYS A 113 -4.37 -4.46 16.67
C LYS A 113 -4.30 -3.15 17.45
N ALA A 114 -3.92 -2.06 16.79
CA ALA A 114 -3.60 -0.78 17.41
C ALA A 114 -4.85 -0.02 17.85
#